data_AF-A0AAJ5E3E6-F1
#
_entry.id   AF-A0AAJ5E3E6-F1
#
_cell.length_a   1.000
_cell.length_b   1.000
_cell.length_c   1.000
_cell.angle_alpha   90.00
_cell.angle_beta   90.00
_cell.angle_gamma   90.00
#
_symmetry.space_group_name_H-M   'P 1'
#
loop_
_entity.id
_entity.type
_entity.pdbx_description
1 polymer ?
#
loop_
_entity_poly.entity_id
_entity_poly.type
_entity_poly.pdbx_seq_one_letter_code
_entity_poly.pdbx_strand_id
1 'polypeptide(L)'
;MNASTEESYRKLAAHFYKTRLQGEQPTPKRIADSLKAAAGDYRPAYWRKLRNALAFDQRERGFAEAAKRIDATKNPLTKDGATEGIKPKQARSRRVDQADEDRLMQHFSKLDDRATTAALFVSKYTGARPAELKNIEIRGDLVFIHGAKKSHGGARGADRELVLPPKVVEMIGKALPYLKDDIGPIQDRIRAAGKKLWPQRKSVPSLYSWRHQLGSELKASGIDRREVAYLMGHQATESVDRYGNSRTAKGNGKGLPKVPPDADLSSIRVDHSEPPTANGRSIGIDAAQENISDFENGGKSLKLLTSATEKSQKGQRVVDWGELKPGG
;
A
#
# COMPACT_ATOMS: atom_id res chain seq x y z
N MET A 1 19.28 14.75 1.93
CA MET A 1 18.69 13.46 2.39
C MET A 1 17.85 13.76 3.64
N ASN A 2 16.91 12.92 4.09
CA ASN A 2 16.20 13.19 5.36
C ASN A 2 16.88 12.44 6.52
N ALA A 3 16.79 12.96 7.73
CA ALA A 3 17.49 12.44 8.92
C ALA A 3 17.23 10.95 9.18
N SER A 4 15.99 10.49 8.99
CA SER A 4 15.62 9.07 9.14
C SER A 4 16.34 8.15 8.14
N THR A 5 16.59 8.63 6.91
CA THR A 5 17.36 7.86 5.92
C THR A 5 18.83 7.78 6.30
N GLU A 6 19.41 8.88 6.78
CA GLU A 6 20.80 8.93 7.23
C GLU A 6 21.04 7.98 8.40
N GLU A 7 20.18 8.03 9.42
CA GLU A 7 20.25 7.10 10.56
C GLU A 7 20.11 5.64 10.11
N SER A 8 19.18 5.36 9.18
CA SER A 8 19.02 4.04 8.59
C SER A 8 20.27 3.57 7.83
N TYR A 9 20.99 4.48 7.19
CA TYR A 9 22.23 4.18 6.47
C TYR A 9 23.36 3.88 7.45
N ARG A 10 23.54 4.69 8.50
CA ARG A 10 24.52 4.44 9.57
C ARG A 10 24.31 3.07 10.21
N LYS A 11 23.07 2.74 10.60
CA LYS A 11 22.72 1.42 11.16
C LYS A 11 23.03 0.28 10.20
N LEU A 12 22.72 0.45 8.91
CA LEU A 12 22.96 -0.57 7.89
C LEU A 12 24.45 -0.80 7.64
N ALA A 13 25.25 0.27 7.56
CA ALA A 13 26.70 0.19 7.42
C ALA A 13 27.34 -0.48 8.64
N ALA A 14 26.98 -0.05 9.85
CA ALA A 14 27.48 -0.64 11.09
C ALA A 14 27.17 -2.15 11.18
N HIS A 15 25.95 -2.57 10.83
CA HIS A 15 25.60 -3.98 10.80
C HIS A 15 26.42 -4.76 9.78
N PHE A 16 26.67 -4.20 8.60
CA PHE A 16 27.51 -4.82 7.58
C PHE A 16 28.96 -4.97 8.05
N TYR A 17 29.56 -3.94 8.66
CA TYR A 17 30.91 -4.04 9.21
C TYR A 17 31.00 -5.13 10.29
N LYS A 18 30.01 -5.18 11.19
CA LYS A 18 29.94 -6.22 12.22
C LYS A 18 29.85 -7.64 11.65
N THR A 19 29.00 -7.84 10.63
CA THR A 19 28.67 -9.20 10.16
C THR A 19 29.47 -9.69 8.98
N ARG A 20 29.95 -8.79 8.11
CA ARG A 20 30.65 -9.12 6.87
C ARG A 20 32.13 -8.79 6.91
N LEU A 21 32.55 -7.88 7.79
CA LEU A 21 33.96 -7.58 8.04
C LEU A 21 34.43 -8.10 9.40
N GLN A 22 33.55 -8.74 10.19
CA GLN A 22 33.86 -9.32 11.51
C GLN A 22 34.53 -8.33 12.48
N GLY A 23 34.21 -7.03 12.36
CA GLY A 23 34.79 -5.98 13.21
C GLY A 23 36.18 -5.49 12.77
N GLU A 24 36.72 -6.02 11.67
CA GLU A 24 37.98 -5.53 11.12
C GLU A 24 37.82 -4.15 10.44
N GLN A 25 38.95 -3.46 10.28
CA GLN A 25 38.98 -2.09 9.76
C GLN A 25 38.31 -2.01 8.37
N PRO A 26 37.33 -1.10 8.18
CA PRO A 26 36.53 -1.01 6.97
C PRO A 26 37.29 -0.29 5.85
N THR A 27 38.31 -0.92 5.29
CA THR A 27 39.08 -0.35 4.17
C THR A 27 38.30 -0.41 2.85
N PRO A 28 38.57 0.49 1.88
CA PRO A 28 37.84 0.53 0.61
C PRO A 28 37.80 -0.81 -0.13
N LYS A 29 38.94 -1.52 -0.14
CA LYS A 29 39.07 -2.83 -0.80
C LYS A 29 38.20 -3.87 -0.09
N ARG A 30 38.30 -3.98 1.23
CA ARG A 30 37.55 -4.95 2.04
C ARG A 30 36.04 -4.74 1.93
N ILE A 31 35.59 -3.49 1.99
CA ILE A 31 34.17 -3.16 1.82
C ILE A 31 33.70 -3.61 0.43
N ALA A 32 34.43 -3.25 -0.63
CA ALA A 32 34.04 -3.59 -2.00
C ALA A 32 34.03 -5.11 -2.24
N ASP A 33 35.04 -5.82 -1.76
CA ASP A 33 35.16 -7.28 -1.95
C ASP A 33 34.09 -8.03 -1.14
N SER A 34 33.86 -7.67 0.12
CA SER A 34 32.78 -8.26 0.92
C SER A 34 31.39 -7.92 0.38
N LEU A 35 31.22 -6.72 -0.20
CA LEU A 35 29.96 -6.32 -0.83
C LEU A 35 29.68 -7.15 -2.10
N LYS A 36 30.70 -7.43 -2.92
CA LYS A 36 30.57 -8.33 -4.08
C LYS A 36 30.29 -9.76 -3.64
N ALA A 37 31.01 -10.28 -2.65
CA ALA A 37 30.81 -11.63 -2.13
C ALA A 37 29.39 -11.84 -1.59
N ALA A 38 28.81 -10.83 -0.93
CA ALA A 38 27.46 -10.90 -0.40
C ALA A 38 26.34 -10.67 -1.44
N ALA A 39 26.66 -10.53 -2.74
CA ALA A 39 25.67 -10.19 -3.76
C ALA A 39 24.52 -11.21 -3.87
N GLY A 40 24.82 -12.51 -3.78
CA GLY A 40 23.82 -13.59 -3.86
C GLY A 40 22.85 -13.64 -2.67
N ASP A 41 23.27 -13.13 -1.51
CA ASP A 41 22.43 -13.14 -0.30
C ASP A 41 21.28 -12.13 -0.39
N TYR A 42 21.46 -11.10 -1.23
CA TYR A 42 20.59 -9.95 -1.32
C TYR A 42 19.92 -9.81 -2.68
N ARG A 43 18.78 -9.10 -2.67
CA ARG A 43 18.17 -8.62 -3.90
C ARG A 43 18.94 -7.42 -4.44
N PRO A 44 19.01 -7.22 -5.77
CA PRO A 44 19.75 -6.10 -6.36
C PRO A 44 19.37 -4.73 -5.79
N ALA A 45 18.07 -4.50 -5.52
CA ALA A 45 17.61 -3.25 -4.91
C ALA A 45 18.13 -3.03 -3.47
N TYR A 46 18.17 -4.11 -2.67
CA TYR A 46 18.72 -4.05 -1.31
C TYR A 46 20.23 -3.92 -1.35
N TRP A 47 20.91 -4.68 -2.21
CA TRP A 47 22.35 -4.58 -2.44
C TRP A 47 22.76 -3.15 -2.81
N ARG A 48 22.00 -2.50 -3.70
CA ARG A 48 22.23 -1.08 -4.06
C ARG A 48 22.03 -0.15 -2.86
N LYS A 49 20.98 -0.36 -2.05
CA LYS A 49 20.76 0.41 -0.82
C LYS A 49 21.94 0.23 0.15
N LEU A 50 22.41 -0.99 0.31
CA LEU A 50 23.55 -1.33 1.15
C LEU A 50 24.83 -0.63 0.65
N ARG A 51 25.13 -0.70 -0.66
CA ARG A 51 26.24 0.04 -1.27
C ARG A 51 26.16 1.54 -0.96
N ASN A 52 24.99 2.14 -1.17
CA ASN A 52 24.79 3.57 -0.91
C ASN A 52 24.98 3.92 0.58
N ALA A 53 24.52 3.05 1.50
CA ALA A 53 24.70 3.23 2.93
C ALA A 53 26.18 3.14 3.34
N LEU A 54 26.93 2.19 2.78
CA LEU A 54 28.36 2.04 3.02
C LEU A 54 29.14 3.24 2.47
N ALA A 55 28.83 3.69 1.26
CA ALA A 55 29.46 4.88 0.71
C ALA A 55 29.11 6.14 1.51
N PHE A 56 27.87 6.25 2.00
CA PHE A 56 27.45 7.35 2.88
C PHE A 56 28.25 7.39 4.18
N ASP A 57 28.33 6.27 4.91
CA ASP A 57 29.11 6.18 6.16
C ASP A 57 30.60 6.53 5.94
N GLN A 58 31.20 6.06 4.85
CA GLN A 58 32.60 6.39 4.53
C GLN A 58 32.80 7.89 4.26
N ARG A 59 31.84 8.58 3.61
CA ARG A 59 31.90 10.04 3.44
C ARG A 59 31.80 10.76 4.78
N GLU A 60 30.87 10.35 5.64
CA GLU A 60 30.70 10.94 6.98
C GLU A 60 31.97 10.81 7.84
N ARG A 61 32.72 9.72 7.68
CA ARG A 61 33.99 9.49 8.36
C ARG A 61 35.20 10.17 7.70
N GLY A 62 35.00 10.97 6.65
CA GLY A 62 36.07 11.68 5.95
C GLY A 62 36.81 10.86 4.88
N PHE A 63 36.40 9.63 4.59
CA PHE A 63 37.03 8.76 3.59
C PHE A 63 36.40 8.93 2.19
N ALA A 64 36.55 10.11 1.59
CA ALA A 64 35.90 10.44 0.31
C ALA A 64 36.30 9.49 -0.86
N GLU A 65 37.59 9.15 -0.98
CA GLU A 65 38.07 8.23 -2.02
C GLU A 65 37.56 6.79 -1.80
N ALA A 66 37.41 6.38 -0.54
CA ALA A 66 36.80 5.10 -0.19
C ALA A 66 35.35 5.04 -0.68
N ALA A 67 34.58 6.10 -0.39
CA ALA A 67 33.20 6.22 -0.82
C ALA A 67 33.05 6.15 -2.35
N LYS A 68 33.88 6.90 -3.09
CA LYS A 68 33.89 6.86 -4.57
C LYS A 68 34.10 5.44 -5.10
N ARG A 69 35.07 4.70 -4.53
CA ARG A 69 35.34 3.31 -4.91
C ARG A 69 34.15 2.39 -4.61
N ILE A 70 33.48 2.58 -3.48
CA ILE A 70 32.29 1.80 -3.10
C ILE A 70 31.13 2.13 -4.04
N ASP A 71 30.88 3.40 -4.37
CA ASP A 71 29.84 3.79 -5.34
C ASP A 71 30.04 3.13 -6.71
N ALA A 72 31.29 3.11 -7.17
CA ALA A 72 31.68 2.51 -8.45
C ALA A 72 31.56 0.97 -8.46
N THR A 73 31.40 0.33 -7.30
CA THR A 73 31.25 -1.12 -7.22
C THR A 73 29.95 -1.55 -7.91
N LYS A 74 30.07 -2.47 -8.87
CA LYS A 74 28.96 -3.07 -9.62
C LYS A 74 28.53 -4.38 -8.96
N ASN A 75 27.23 -4.65 -8.95
CA ASN A 75 26.71 -5.93 -8.48
C ASN A 75 27.05 -7.02 -9.51
N PRO A 76 27.81 -8.07 -9.14
CA PRO A 76 28.21 -9.12 -10.07
C PRO A 76 27.02 -9.87 -10.68
N LEU A 77 25.90 -9.98 -9.97
CA LEU A 77 24.70 -10.70 -10.42
C LEU A 77 23.78 -9.88 -11.33
N THR A 78 24.11 -8.61 -11.58
CA THR A 78 23.37 -7.77 -12.54
C THR A 78 24.30 -7.05 -13.51
N LYS A 79 25.61 -7.31 -13.41
CA LYS A 79 26.60 -6.72 -14.31
C LYS A 79 26.35 -7.30 -15.70
N ASP A 80 26.45 -6.47 -16.72
CA ASP A 80 26.38 -6.88 -18.13
C ASP A 80 25.07 -7.61 -18.51
N GLY A 81 23.97 -7.34 -17.78
CA GLY A 81 22.66 -7.96 -18.04
C GLY A 81 22.47 -9.34 -17.41
N ALA A 82 23.42 -9.84 -16.60
CA ALA A 82 23.27 -11.11 -15.91
C ALA A 82 22.03 -11.13 -15.00
N THR A 83 21.37 -12.28 -14.93
CA THR A 83 20.22 -12.51 -14.02
C THR A 83 20.30 -13.81 -13.23
N GLU A 84 21.31 -14.64 -13.52
CA GLU A 84 21.53 -15.91 -12.84
C GLU A 84 21.94 -15.69 -11.38
N GLY A 85 21.48 -16.56 -10.49
CA GLY A 85 21.76 -16.44 -9.05
C GLY A 85 21.02 -15.30 -8.33
N ILE A 86 20.21 -14.48 -9.03
CA ILE A 86 19.40 -13.45 -8.37
C ILE A 86 18.34 -14.11 -7.48
N LYS A 87 18.43 -13.86 -6.18
CA LYS A 87 17.44 -14.31 -5.19
C LYS A 87 16.00 -13.96 -5.63
N PRO A 88 15.02 -14.87 -5.53
CA PRO A 88 13.66 -14.63 -6.00
C PRO A 88 12.91 -13.55 -5.20
N LYS A 89 11.83 -12.99 -5.77
CA LYS A 89 10.90 -12.09 -5.03
C LYS A 89 10.12 -12.92 -4.03
N GLN A 90 10.07 -12.44 -2.80
CA GLN A 90 9.09 -12.91 -1.83
C GLN A 90 7.71 -12.80 -2.47
N ALA A 91 6.95 -13.88 -2.39
CA ALA A 91 5.55 -13.89 -2.81
C ALA A 91 4.78 -12.87 -1.96
N ARG A 92 3.88 -12.12 -2.61
CA ARG A 92 2.99 -11.17 -1.95
C ARG A 92 1.60 -11.35 -2.52
N SER A 93 0.60 -11.38 -1.65
CA SER A 93 -0.78 -11.32 -2.10
C SER A 93 -1.05 -9.93 -2.66
N ARG A 94 -1.44 -9.84 -3.93
CA ARG A 94 -1.81 -8.58 -4.61
C ARG A 94 -3.32 -8.45 -4.82
N ARG A 95 -4.07 -9.45 -4.37
CA ARG A 95 -5.51 -9.57 -4.57
C ARG A 95 -6.12 -10.04 -3.27
N VAL A 96 -7.28 -9.50 -2.96
CA VAL A 96 -8.15 -9.99 -1.88
C VAL A 96 -9.46 -10.37 -2.54
N ASP A 97 -9.84 -11.65 -2.47
CA ASP A 97 -11.18 -12.05 -2.90
C ASP A 97 -12.20 -11.75 -1.79
N GLN A 98 -13.48 -11.72 -2.15
CA GLN A 98 -14.54 -11.35 -1.20
C GLN A 98 -14.58 -12.32 -0.01
N ALA A 99 -14.36 -13.61 -0.22
CA ALA A 99 -14.36 -14.61 0.84
C ALA A 99 -13.22 -14.38 1.84
N ASP A 100 -12.04 -13.99 1.36
CA ASP A 100 -10.90 -13.66 2.20
C ASP A 100 -11.11 -12.38 2.99
N GLU A 101 -11.68 -11.36 2.35
CA GLU A 101 -12.07 -10.12 3.01
C GLU A 101 -13.07 -10.39 4.12
N ASP A 102 -14.15 -11.11 3.83
CA ASP A 102 -15.20 -11.44 4.79
C ASP A 102 -14.65 -12.19 5.99
N ARG A 103 -13.74 -13.16 5.77
CA ARG A 103 -13.09 -13.91 6.85
C ARG A 103 -12.23 -13.03 7.74
N LEU A 104 -11.45 -12.11 7.17
CA LEU A 104 -10.62 -11.19 7.96
C LEU A 104 -11.48 -10.18 8.72
N MET A 105 -12.46 -9.58 8.08
CA MET A 105 -13.39 -8.65 8.72
C MET A 105 -14.14 -9.34 9.87
N GLN A 106 -14.69 -10.53 9.64
CA GLN A 106 -15.36 -11.30 10.68
C GLN A 106 -14.42 -11.69 11.82
N HIS A 107 -13.16 -12.03 11.52
CA HIS A 107 -12.18 -12.38 12.54
C HIS A 107 -11.93 -11.21 13.50
N PHE A 108 -11.71 -10.00 12.98
CA PHE A 108 -11.43 -8.84 13.82
C PHE A 108 -12.68 -8.27 14.49
N SER A 109 -13.85 -8.33 13.85
CA SER A 109 -15.11 -7.96 14.49
C SER A 109 -15.42 -8.84 15.70
N LYS A 110 -15.15 -10.15 15.63
CA LYS A 110 -15.32 -11.08 16.77
C LYS A 110 -14.38 -10.77 17.95
N LEU A 111 -13.27 -10.10 17.69
CA LEU A 111 -12.30 -9.70 18.71
C LEU A 111 -12.54 -8.26 19.22
N ASP A 112 -13.57 -7.57 18.73
CA ASP A 112 -13.78 -6.12 18.88
C ASP A 112 -12.51 -5.29 18.58
N ASP A 113 -11.67 -5.75 17.63
CA ASP A 113 -10.50 -4.99 17.18
C ASP A 113 -10.92 -3.93 16.16
N ARG A 114 -11.43 -2.82 16.68
CA ARG A 114 -11.95 -1.70 15.89
C ARG A 114 -10.89 -1.02 15.05
N ALA A 115 -9.66 -0.91 15.56
CA ALA A 115 -8.54 -0.30 14.83
C ALA A 115 -8.18 -1.11 13.59
N THR A 116 -8.08 -2.44 13.71
CA THR A 116 -7.77 -3.28 12.55
C THR A 116 -8.93 -3.34 11.55
N THR A 117 -10.17 -3.43 12.06
CA THR A 117 -11.38 -3.41 11.22
C THR A 117 -11.49 -2.09 10.44
N ALA A 118 -11.26 -0.95 11.11
CA ALA A 118 -11.19 0.37 10.48
C ALA A 118 -10.09 0.43 9.41
N ALA A 119 -8.90 -0.10 9.68
CA ALA A 119 -7.79 -0.06 8.72
C ALA A 119 -8.08 -0.86 7.45
N LEU A 120 -8.71 -2.04 7.58
CA LEU A 120 -9.16 -2.86 6.45
C LEU A 120 -10.23 -2.11 5.63
N PHE A 121 -11.25 -1.59 6.30
CA PHE A 121 -12.34 -0.86 5.67
C PHE A 121 -11.85 0.38 4.92
N VAL A 122 -11.08 1.24 5.57
CA VAL A 122 -10.56 2.47 4.94
C VAL A 122 -9.61 2.13 3.79
N SER A 123 -8.75 1.11 3.93
CA SER A 123 -7.83 0.71 2.86
C SER A 123 -8.55 0.18 1.62
N LYS A 124 -9.70 -0.50 1.79
CA LYS A 124 -10.52 -1.02 0.69
C LYS A 124 -10.99 0.10 -0.24
N TYR A 125 -11.55 1.17 0.31
CA TYR A 125 -12.17 2.24 -0.48
C TYR A 125 -11.19 3.34 -0.92
N THR A 126 -10.12 3.56 -0.17
CA THR A 126 -9.18 4.68 -0.44
C THR A 126 -7.89 4.25 -1.12
N GLY A 127 -7.51 2.97 -1.01
CA GLY A 127 -6.20 2.49 -1.42
C GLY A 127 -5.03 3.21 -0.74
N ALA A 128 -5.27 3.88 0.39
CA ALA A 128 -4.25 4.60 1.12
C ALA A 128 -3.07 3.70 1.50
N ARG A 129 -1.85 4.26 1.49
CA ARG A 129 -0.70 3.54 2.03
C ARG A 129 -0.88 3.42 3.55
N PRO A 130 -0.33 2.38 4.20
CA PRO A 130 -0.42 2.26 5.66
C PRO A 130 0.01 3.52 6.41
N ALA A 131 1.11 4.16 5.97
CA ALA A 131 1.61 5.39 6.59
C ALA A 131 0.71 6.63 6.37
N GLU A 132 -0.26 6.56 5.48
CA GLU A 132 -1.22 7.65 5.18
C GLU A 132 -2.47 7.57 6.05
N LEU A 133 -2.85 6.36 6.51
CA LEU A 133 -4.13 6.10 7.19
C LEU A 133 -4.40 7.02 8.39
N LYS A 134 -3.38 7.27 9.21
CA LYS A 134 -3.51 8.10 10.42
C LYS A 134 -3.87 9.56 10.17
N ASN A 135 -3.51 10.06 8.98
CA ASN A 135 -3.65 11.45 8.58
C ASN A 135 -4.79 11.64 7.57
N ILE A 136 -5.67 10.66 7.38
CA ILE A 136 -6.84 10.87 6.52
C ILE A 136 -7.82 11.81 7.22
N GLU A 137 -8.44 12.69 6.44
CA GLU A 137 -9.43 13.68 6.88
C GLU A 137 -10.67 13.62 5.99
N ILE A 138 -11.80 14.04 6.53
CA ILE A 138 -13.01 14.34 5.74
C ILE A 138 -13.08 15.86 5.56
N ARG A 139 -13.18 16.33 4.32
CA ARG A 139 -13.31 17.75 3.98
C ARG A 139 -14.59 17.94 3.18
N GLY A 140 -15.64 18.41 3.84
CA GLY A 140 -16.98 18.40 3.24
C GLY A 140 -17.42 16.97 2.93
N ASP A 141 -17.67 16.68 1.66
CA ASP A 141 -18.06 15.37 1.13
C ASP A 141 -16.87 14.57 0.54
N LEU A 142 -15.63 15.08 0.69
CA LEU A 142 -14.42 14.47 0.14
C LEU A 142 -13.58 13.77 1.22
N VAL A 143 -12.88 12.71 0.81
CA VAL A 143 -11.82 12.09 1.62
C VAL A 143 -10.48 12.66 1.20
N PHE A 144 -9.84 13.41 2.10
CA PHE A 144 -8.50 13.98 1.89
C PHE A 144 -7.43 13.04 2.44
N ILE A 145 -6.42 12.74 1.63
CA ILE A 145 -5.31 11.87 2.01
C ILE A 145 -4.00 12.63 1.85
N HIS A 146 -3.34 12.90 2.97
CA HIS A 146 -1.98 13.41 2.97
C HIS A 146 -1.01 12.36 2.41
N GLY A 147 -0.32 12.70 1.34
CA GLY A 147 0.65 11.84 0.67
C GLY A 147 1.82 11.50 1.57
N ALA A 148 2.05 10.21 1.79
CA ALA A 148 3.26 9.75 2.45
C ALA A 148 4.45 9.81 1.49
N LYS A 149 5.67 9.91 2.06
CA LYS A 149 6.95 9.85 1.33
C LYS A 149 7.25 11.03 0.40
N LYS A 150 6.76 12.23 0.73
CA LYS A 150 7.25 13.51 0.19
C LYS A 150 8.77 13.58 0.37
N SER A 151 9.51 13.10 -0.63
CA SER A 151 10.97 12.96 -0.59
C SER A 151 11.54 13.48 -1.90
N HIS A 152 12.82 13.87 -1.88
CA HIS A 152 13.50 14.49 -3.02
C HIS A 152 12.77 15.74 -3.53
N GLY A 153 12.49 16.71 -2.64
CA GLY A 153 11.84 17.97 -3.02
C GLY A 153 10.39 17.82 -3.48
N GLY A 154 9.66 16.82 -2.95
CA GLY A 154 8.27 16.55 -3.35
C GLY A 154 8.15 15.77 -4.67
N ALA A 155 9.16 14.97 -5.05
CA ALA A 155 9.14 14.16 -6.27
C ALA A 155 8.54 12.75 -6.10
N ARG A 156 8.15 12.38 -4.86
CA ARG A 156 7.38 11.16 -4.58
C ARG A 156 6.25 11.41 -3.59
N GLY A 157 5.10 10.78 -3.85
CA GLY A 157 3.91 10.84 -2.99
C GLY A 157 3.18 12.17 -3.13
N ALA A 158 1.89 12.13 -3.46
CA ALA A 158 1.05 13.30 -3.60
C ALA A 158 -0.11 13.26 -2.61
N ASP A 159 -0.47 14.45 -2.10
CA ASP A 159 -1.76 14.66 -1.47
C ASP A 159 -2.86 14.46 -2.53
N ARG A 160 -4.04 14.02 -2.10
CA ARG A 160 -5.15 13.75 -3.01
C ARG A 160 -6.48 13.82 -2.30
N GLU A 161 -7.50 14.14 -3.06
CA GLU A 161 -8.91 14.10 -2.65
C GLU A 161 -9.62 13.00 -3.42
N LEU A 162 -10.51 12.27 -2.73
CA LEU A 162 -11.29 11.21 -3.34
C LEU A 162 -12.77 11.53 -3.22
N VAL A 163 -13.47 11.48 -4.35
CA VAL A 163 -14.93 11.44 -4.39
C VAL A 163 -15.36 9.97 -4.21
N LEU A 164 -16.14 9.70 -3.18
CA LEU A 164 -16.69 8.38 -2.86
C LEU A 164 -18.20 8.49 -2.61
N PRO A 165 -18.96 7.37 -2.64
CA PRO A 165 -20.38 7.41 -2.29
C PRO A 165 -20.60 8.02 -0.89
N PRO A 166 -21.59 8.90 -0.67
CA PRO A 166 -21.74 9.63 0.60
C PRO A 166 -21.77 8.75 1.85
N LYS A 167 -22.46 7.61 1.77
CA LYS A 167 -22.50 6.62 2.85
C LYS A 167 -21.11 6.04 3.18
N VAL A 168 -20.25 5.86 2.18
CA VAL A 168 -18.87 5.40 2.37
C VAL A 168 -18.03 6.48 3.04
N VAL A 169 -18.19 7.75 2.64
CA VAL A 169 -17.51 8.89 3.28
C VAL A 169 -17.88 9.00 4.76
N GLU A 170 -19.17 8.89 5.08
CA GLU A 170 -19.67 8.88 6.46
C GLU A 170 -19.06 7.72 7.28
N MET A 171 -19.06 6.51 6.72
CA MET A 171 -18.47 5.33 7.38
C MET A 171 -16.96 5.46 7.56
N ILE A 172 -16.24 6.05 6.60
CA ILE A 172 -14.82 6.37 6.74
C ILE A 172 -14.65 7.35 7.89
N GLY A 173 -15.42 8.44 7.94
CA GLY A 173 -15.38 9.43 9.02
C GLY A 173 -15.51 8.80 10.41
N LYS A 174 -16.44 7.85 10.59
CA LYS A 174 -16.60 7.09 11.85
C LYS A 174 -15.44 6.15 12.16
N ALA A 175 -14.69 5.69 11.16
CA ALA A 175 -13.56 4.79 11.31
C ALA A 175 -12.24 5.52 11.65
N LEU A 176 -12.08 6.77 11.20
CA LEU A 176 -10.84 7.55 11.37
C LEU A 176 -10.35 7.72 12.82
N PRO A 177 -11.21 7.89 13.84
CA PRO A 177 -10.76 7.98 15.23
C PRO A 177 -9.94 6.77 15.70
N TYR A 178 -10.20 5.58 15.13
CA TYR A 178 -9.49 4.34 15.49
C TYR A 178 -8.13 4.17 14.79
N LEU A 179 -7.73 5.12 13.94
CA LEU A 179 -6.51 5.03 13.11
C LEU A 179 -5.44 6.05 13.50
N LYS A 180 -5.59 6.74 14.63
CA LYS A 180 -4.66 7.81 15.04
C LYS A 180 -3.31 7.30 15.55
N ASP A 181 -3.25 6.06 16.00
CA ASP A 181 -2.04 5.42 16.51
C ASP A 181 -1.12 4.86 15.39
N ASP A 182 -0.01 4.26 15.81
CA ASP A 182 0.90 3.59 14.87
C ASP A 182 0.20 2.43 14.14
N ILE A 183 0.36 2.44 12.82
CA ILE A 183 -0.21 1.43 11.91
C ILE A 183 0.67 0.17 11.86
N GLY A 184 1.91 0.22 12.39
CA GLY A 184 2.81 -0.93 12.54
C GLY A 184 2.12 -2.13 13.22
N PRO A 185 1.67 -1.99 14.48
CA PRO A 185 0.95 -3.04 15.20
C PRO A 185 -0.29 -3.58 14.47
N ILE A 186 -1.04 -2.72 13.79
CA ILE A 186 -2.22 -3.14 13.00
C ILE A 186 -1.78 -4.09 11.86
N GLN A 187 -0.70 -3.75 11.15
CA GLN A 187 -0.17 -4.61 10.08
C GLN A 187 0.30 -5.97 10.61
N ASP A 188 0.90 -6.00 11.80
CA ASP A 188 1.33 -7.25 12.44
C ASP A 188 0.14 -8.12 12.83
N ARG A 189 -0.94 -7.54 13.37
CA ARG A 189 -2.20 -8.25 13.65
C ARG A 189 -2.82 -8.84 12.39
N ILE A 190 -2.92 -8.07 11.30
CA ILE A 190 -3.41 -8.56 10.00
C ILE A 190 -2.56 -9.73 9.50
N ARG A 191 -1.23 -9.62 9.59
CA ARG A 191 -0.31 -10.68 9.17
C ARG A 191 -0.48 -11.95 10.02
N ALA A 192 -0.59 -11.80 11.34
CA ALA A 192 -0.79 -12.90 12.26
C ALA A 192 -2.12 -13.62 12.00
N ALA A 193 -3.22 -12.86 11.89
CA ALA A 193 -4.54 -13.39 11.53
C ALA A 193 -4.51 -14.11 10.18
N GLY A 194 -3.88 -13.51 9.17
CA GLY A 194 -3.75 -14.13 7.86
C GLY A 194 -3.02 -15.48 7.91
N LYS A 195 -1.91 -15.57 8.65
CA LYS A 195 -1.20 -16.86 8.84
C LYS A 195 -2.03 -17.90 9.58
N LYS A 196 -2.86 -17.47 10.53
CA LYS A 196 -3.76 -18.34 11.29
C LYS A 196 -4.92 -18.85 10.44
N LEU A 197 -5.55 -17.96 9.67
CA LEU A 197 -6.70 -18.28 8.81
C LEU A 197 -6.28 -19.10 7.58
N TRP A 198 -5.05 -18.92 7.10
CA TRP A 198 -4.54 -19.60 5.91
C TRP A 198 -3.11 -20.12 6.07
N PRO A 199 -2.88 -21.13 6.93
CA PRO A 199 -1.54 -21.63 7.25
C PRO A 199 -0.79 -22.20 6.04
N GLN A 200 -1.52 -22.70 5.04
CA GLN A 200 -0.95 -23.29 3.83
C GLN A 200 -0.55 -22.26 2.76
N ARG A 201 -0.90 -20.98 2.91
CA ARG A 201 -0.61 -19.96 1.89
C ARG A 201 0.81 -19.43 2.02
N LYS A 202 1.55 -19.43 0.91
CA LYS A 202 2.90 -18.82 0.80
C LYS A 202 2.91 -17.32 1.07
N SER A 203 1.78 -16.64 0.86
CA SER A 203 1.59 -15.23 1.18
C SER A 203 0.13 -14.96 1.55
N VAL A 204 -0.07 -14.10 2.54
CA VAL A 204 -1.40 -13.71 3.04
C VAL A 204 -1.69 -12.25 2.70
N PRO A 205 -2.97 -11.83 2.70
CA PRO A 205 -3.34 -10.43 2.53
C PRO A 205 -2.65 -9.50 3.54
N SER A 206 -2.38 -8.28 3.10
CA SER A 206 -1.88 -7.17 3.90
C SER A 206 -2.60 -5.89 3.44
N LEU A 207 -2.46 -4.76 4.14
CA LEU A 207 -3.03 -3.49 3.69
C LEU A 207 -2.59 -3.11 2.25
N TYR A 208 -1.37 -3.49 1.86
CA TYR A 208 -0.88 -3.30 0.48
C TYR A 208 -1.64 -4.14 -0.55
N SER A 209 -2.27 -5.25 -0.14
CA SER A 209 -3.09 -6.10 -1.01
C SER A 209 -4.33 -5.35 -1.50
N TRP A 210 -5.07 -4.67 -0.60
CA TRP A 210 -6.20 -3.80 -0.98
C TRP A 210 -5.75 -2.65 -1.89
N ARG A 211 -4.62 -2.01 -1.57
CA ARG A 211 -4.05 -0.97 -2.45
C ARG A 211 -3.72 -1.51 -3.85
N HIS A 212 -3.15 -2.72 -3.94
CA HIS A 212 -2.84 -3.34 -5.23
C HIS A 212 -4.09 -3.72 -6.02
N GLN A 213 -5.12 -4.19 -5.32
CA GLN A 213 -6.40 -4.53 -5.91
C GLN A 213 -7.11 -3.29 -6.44
N LEU A 214 -7.24 -2.23 -5.63
CA LEU A 214 -7.86 -0.98 -6.05
C LEU A 214 -7.17 -0.39 -7.27
N GLY A 215 -5.83 -0.32 -7.27
CA GLY A 215 -5.09 0.15 -8.44
C GLY A 215 -5.30 -0.71 -9.70
N SER A 216 -5.59 -2.00 -9.53
CA SER A 216 -5.91 -2.89 -10.66
C SER A 216 -7.35 -2.71 -11.14
N GLU A 217 -8.29 -2.45 -10.23
CA GLU A 217 -9.69 -2.15 -10.53
C GLU A 217 -9.85 -0.78 -11.22
N LEU A 218 -9.12 0.24 -10.76
CA LEU A 218 -9.04 1.55 -11.42
C LEU A 218 -8.47 1.44 -12.85
N LYS A 219 -7.43 0.62 -13.05
CA LYS A 219 -6.94 0.35 -14.42
C LYS A 219 -7.97 -0.38 -15.28
N ALA A 220 -8.81 -1.21 -14.67
CA ALA A 220 -9.84 -1.95 -15.38
C ALA A 220 -11.07 -1.11 -15.71
N SER A 221 -11.34 -0.04 -14.97
CA SER A 221 -12.46 0.87 -15.25
C SER A 221 -12.21 1.75 -16.48
N GLY A 222 -11.02 1.73 -17.06
CA GLY A 222 -10.69 2.45 -18.30
C GLY A 222 -10.42 3.95 -18.13
N ILE A 223 -10.28 4.43 -16.89
CA ILE A 223 -9.93 5.83 -16.60
C ILE A 223 -8.48 6.13 -16.98
N ASP A 224 -8.15 7.40 -17.17
CA ASP A 224 -6.83 7.82 -17.63
C ASP A 224 -5.72 7.46 -16.63
N ARG A 225 -4.51 7.19 -17.13
CA ARG A 225 -3.37 6.82 -16.28
C ARG A 225 -2.96 7.94 -15.32
N ARG A 226 -3.18 9.21 -15.66
CA ARG A 226 -2.95 10.32 -14.73
C ARG A 226 -4.00 10.33 -13.63
N GLU A 227 -5.26 10.02 -13.93
CA GLU A 227 -6.32 9.85 -12.93
C GLU A 227 -6.00 8.68 -11.99
N VAL A 228 -5.59 7.52 -12.52
CA VAL A 228 -5.13 6.39 -11.68
C VAL A 228 -3.93 6.81 -10.83
N ALA A 229 -2.96 7.53 -11.40
CA ALA A 229 -1.82 8.02 -10.65
C ALA A 229 -2.25 8.96 -9.51
N TYR A 230 -3.17 9.90 -9.78
CA TYR A 230 -3.73 10.82 -8.80
C TYR A 230 -4.42 10.08 -7.66
N LEU A 231 -5.38 9.19 -7.96
CA LEU A 231 -6.15 8.42 -6.99
C LEU A 231 -5.26 7.54 -6.11
N MET A 232 -4.16 7.05 -6.67
CA MET A 232 -3.17 6.27 -5.93
C MET A 232 -2.12 7.16 -5.23
N GLY A 233 -2.13 8.48 -5.40
CA GLY A 233 -1.13 9.39 -4.82
C GLY A 233 0.26 9.15 -5.37
N HIS A 234 0.35 9.02 -6.69
CA HIS A 234 1.57 8.94 -7.49
C HIS A 234 1.79 10.27 -8.24
N GLN A 235 3.05 10.64 -8.45
CA GLN A 235 3.44 11.83 -9.21
C GLN A 235 4.03 11.48 -10.59
N ALA A 236 3.85 10.22 -10.99
CA ALA A 236 4.42 9.62 -12.18
C ALA A 236 3.53 8.46 -12.65
N THR A 237 3.23 8.43 -13.94
CA THR A 237 2.40 7.39 -14.56
C THR A 237 3.06 6.01 -14.63
N GLU A 238 4.39 5.92 -14.62
CA GLU A 238 5.16 4.66 -14.57
C GLU A 238 4.80 3.85 -13.31
N SER A 239 4.46 4.55 -12.22
CA SER A 239 4.08 3.89 -10.96
C SER A 239 2.78 3.08 -11.07
N VAL A 240 1.95 3.34 -12.09
CA VAL A 240 0.71 2.60 -12.38
C VAL A 240 1.01 1.20 -12.94
N ASP A 241 2.18 0.97 -13.54
CA ASP A 241 2.58 -0.37 -14.06
C ASP A 241 2.85 -1.40 -12.96
N ARG A 242 2.87 -0.96 -11.69
CA ARG A 242 2.97 -1.85 -10.53
C ARG A 242 1.67 -2.61 -10.23
N TYR A 243 0.55 -2.17 -10.79
CA TYR A 243 -0.75 -2.81 -10.62
C TYR A 243 -1.00 -3.85 -11.72
N GLY A 244 -1.91 -4.80 -11.44
CA GLY A 244 -2.24 -5.90 -12.33
C GLY A 244 -2.80 -5.44 -13.68
N ASN A 245 -3.08 -6.41 -14.54
CA ASN A 245 -3.72 -6.16 -15.83
C ASN A 245 -5.22 -5.87 -15.61
N SER A 246 -5.77 -4.93 -16.37
CA SER A 246 -7.21 -4.62 -16.40
C SER A 246 -8.06 -5.88 -16.59
N ARG A 247 -7.58 -6.83 -17.42
CA ARG A 247 -8.26 -8.10 -17.72
C ARG A 247 -8.44 -9.05 -16.51
N THR A 248 -7.78 -8.78 -15.40
CA THR A 248 -7.84 -9.64 -14.20
C THR A 248 -8.72 -9.09 -13.07
N ALA A 249 -9.26 -7.88 -13.25
CA ALA A 249 -10.20 -7.28 -12.31
C ALA A 249 -11.57 -7.98 -12.39
N LYS A 250 -12.23 -8.15 -11.25
CA LYS A 250 -13.56 -8.79 -11.14
C LYS A 250 -14.66 -7.83 -10.66
N GLY A 251 -14.37 -6.53 -10.56
CA GLY A 251 -15.30 -5.54 -10.01
C GLY A 251 -16.04 -4.79 -11.09
N ASN A 252 -17.37 -4.68 -10.97
CA ASN A 252 -18.25 -3.92 -11.87
C ASN A 252 -18.11 -2.38 -11.70
N GLY A 253 -16.93 -1.87 -11.31
CA GLY A 253 -16.65 -0.44 -11.10
C GLY A 253 -17.45 0.27 -10.00
N LYS A 254 -18.46 -0.36 -9.41
CA LYS A 254 -19.33 0.24 -8.38
C LYS A 254 -18.54 0.51 -7.10
N GLY A 255 -18.49 1.78 -6.69
CA GLY A 255 -17.86 2.22 -5.43
C GLY A 255 -16.37 2.54 -5.53
N LEU A 256 -15.79 2.59 -6.73
CA LEU A 256 -14.42 3.08 -6.93
C LEU A 256 -14.33 4.58 -6.61
N PRO A 257 -13.22 5.06 -6.02
CA PRO A 257 -12.99 6.47 -5.84
C PRO A 257 -12.84 7.17 -7.20
N LYS A 258 -13.34 8.40 -7.28
CA LYS A 258 -13.22 9.26 -8.46
C LYS A 258 -12.40 10.50 -8.15
N VAL A 259 -11.82 11.07 -9.20
CA VAL A 259 -11.12 12.35 -9.14
C VAL A 259 -12.18 13.46 -9.00
N PRO A 260 -12.00 14.45 -8.11
CA PRO A 260 -12.85 15.64 -8.09
C PRO A 260 -12.82 16.37 -9.44
N PRO A 261 -13.94 16.95 -9.91
CA PRO A 261 -14.00 17.63 -11.21
C PRO A 261 -12.91 18.69 -11.42
N ASP A 262 -12.57 19.43 -10.37
CA ASP A 262 -11.63 20.56 -10.42
C ASP A 262 -10.21 20.18 -9.97
N ALA A 263 -9.88 18.88 -9.90
CA ALA A 263 -8.57 18.43 -9.45
C ALA A 263 -7.47 18.76 -10.46
N ASP A 264 -6.41 19.42 -10.00
CA ASP A 264 -5.22 19.67 -10.82
C ASP A 264 -4.35 18.42 -10.96
N LEU A 265 -4.29 17.89 -12.18
CA LEU A 265 -3.46 16.73 -12.55
C LEU A 265 -2.13 17.13 -13.23
N SER A 266 -1.87 18.41 -13.44
CA SER A 266 -0.74 18.92 -14.24
C SER A 266 0.64 18.54 -13.66
N SER A 267 0.71 18.38 -12.33
CA SER A 267 1.92 17.99 -11.62
C SER A 267 2.33 16.51 -11.81
N ILE A 268 1.49 15.69 -12.44
CA ILE A 268 1.75 14.28 -12.68
C ILE A 268 2.58 14.09 -13.95
N ARG A 269 3.79 13.59 -13.79
CA ARG A 269 4.71 13.32 -14.91
C ARG A 269 4.24 12.12 -15.73
N VAL A 270 4.28 12.27 -17.04
CA VAL A 270 4.04 11.18 -17.99
C VAL A 270 5.38 10.57 -18.41
N ASP A 271 5.59 9.33 -17.98
CA ASP A 271 6.85 8.61 -18.06
C ASP A 271 6.65 7.09 -18.26
N HIS A 272 5.42 6.67 -18.57
CA HIS A 272 5.12 5.28 -18.88
C HIS A 272 5.43 4.96 -20.33
N SER A 273 5.85 3.73 -20.59
CA SER A 273 5.87 3.18 -21.94
C SER A 273 4.46 2.74 -22.32
N GLU A 274 4.03 3.02 -23.55
CA GLU A 274 2.75 2.50 -24.04
C GLU A 274 2.77 0.96 -24.01
N PRO A 275 1.66 0.31 -23.62
CA PRO A 275 1.53 -1.13 -23.82
C PRO A 275 1.70 -1.44 -25.32
N PRO A 276 2.29 -2.57 -25.70
CA PRO A 276 2.24 -3.02 -27.08
C PRO A 276 0.78 -3.01 -27.55
N THR A 277 0.49 -2.26 -28.62
CA THR A 277 -0.85 -2.13 -29.19
C THR A 277 -1.42 -3.52 -29.42
N ALA A 278 -2.47 -3.88 -28.67
CA ALA A 278 -3.27 -5.04 -29.01
C ALA A 278 -3.95 -4.71 -30.34
N ASN A 279 -3.59 -5.44 -31.40
CA ASN A 279 -4.16 -5.30 -32.74
C ASN A 279 -5.68 -5.09 -32.67
N GLY A 280 -6.12 -4.10 -33.44
CA GLY A 280 -7.45 -3.51 -33.38
C GLY A 280 -8.59 -4.52 -33.42
N ARG A 281 -9.49 -4.38 -32.44
CA ARG A 281 -10.91 -4.62 -32.63
C ARG A 281 -11.64 -3.44 -32.05
N SER A 282 -12.08 -2.55 -32.93
CA SER A 282 -13.12 -1.58 -32.67
C SER A 282 -14.37 -2.32 -32.22
N ILE A 283 -14.75 -2.19 -30.95
CA ILE A 283 -16.12 -2.46 -30.54
C ILE A 283 -16.82 -1.12 -30.62
N GLY A 284 -17.69 -1.00 -31.63
CA GLY A 284 -18.50 0.17 -31.88
C GLY A 284 -19.35 0.52 -30.67
N ILE A 285 -19.38 1.82 -30.39
CA ILE A 285 -20.32 2.44 -29.49
C ILE A 285 -21.59 2.60 -30.32
N ASP A 286 -22.65 1.85 -30.04
CA ASP A 286 -24.01 2.22 -30.42
C ASP A 286 -25.06 1.45 -29.60
N ALA A 287 -26.15 2.17 -29.33
CA ALA A 287 -27.43 1.78 -28.76
C ALA A 287 -27.55 1.67 -27.22
N ALA A 288 -28.16 2.73 -26.68
CA ALA A 288 -28.84 2.80 -25.40
C ALA A 288 -30.16 1.98 -25.39
N GLN A 289 -30.73 1.92 -24.18
CA GLN A 289 -32.12 1.65 -23.78
C GLN A 289 -32.51 0.24 -23.31
N GLU A 290 -33.05 0.28 -22.08
CA GLU A 290 -34.02 -0.60 -21.46
C GLU A 290 -33.59 -2.03 -21.08
N ASN A 291 -33.43 -2.24 -19.76
CA ASN A 291 -34.19 -3.25 -19.02
C ASN A 291 -34.00 -3.05 -17.51
N ILE A 292 -34.99 -2.43 -16.89
CA ILE A 292 -35.20 -2.37 -15.44
C ILE A 292 -35.95 -3.65 -15.07
N SER A 293 -35.22 -4.71 -14.75
CA SER A 293 -35.74 -5.85 -13.97
C SER A 293 -34.57 -6.79 -13.71
N ASP A 294 -33.96 -6.68 -12.53
CA ASP A 294 -33.23 -7.77 -11.84
C ASP A 294 -32.62 -7.24 -10.52
N PHE A 295 -33.38 -6.37 -9.85
CA PHE A 295 -32.99 -5.70 -8.61
C PHE A 295 -33.43 -6.49 -7.38
N GLU A 296 -33.33 -7.83 -7.38
CA GLU A 296 -33.84 -8.63 -6.27
C GLU A 296 -33.12 -9.97 -6.12
N ASN A 297 -31.80 -9.96 -5.88
CA ASN A 297 -31.12 -11.16 -5.33
C ASN A 297 -29.74 -10.91 -4.63
N GLY A 298 -29.50 -9.70 -4.13
CA GLY A 298 -28.27 -9.36 -3.38
C GLY A 298 -28.41 -9.27 -1.85
N GLY A 299 -29.61 -9.49 -1.31
CA GLY A 299 -29.99 -9.14 0.07
C GLY A 299 -29.83 -10.23 1.13
N LYS A 300 -28.86 -11.14 1.02
CA LYS A 300 -28.74 -12.30 1.94
C LYS A 300 -27.45 -12.43 2.76
N SER A 301 -26.61 -11.38 2.86
CA SER A 301 -25.47 -11.37 3.81
C SER A 301 -25.50 -10.19 4.82
N LEU A 302 -26.55 -9.36 4.80
CA LEU A 302 -26.70 -8.22 5.72
C LEU A 302 -27.97 -8.34 6.59
N LYS A 303 -28.37 -9.58 6.93
CA LYS A 303 -29.41 -9.88 7.93
C LYS A 303 -28.85 -10.39 9.26
N LEU A 304 -27.52 -10.50 9.41
CA LEU A 304 -26.86 -10.90 10.65
C LEU A 304 -26.36 -9.72 11.52
N LEU A 305 -26.70 -8.48 11.18
CA LEU A 305 -26.38 -7.28 11.96
C LEU A 305 -27.62 -6.54 12.51
N THR A 306 -28.83 -7.01 12.21
CA THR A 306 -30.09 -6.39 12.66
C THR A 306 -31.14 -7.37 13.20
N SER A 307 -30.84 -8.68 13.34
CA SER A 307 -31.78 -9.68 13.86
C SER A 307 -31.42 -10.24 15.25
N ALA A 308 -30.48 -9.59 15.97
CA ALA A 308 -30.11 -9.96 17.34
C ALA A 308 -30.71 -9.04 18.42
N THR A 309 -31.64 -8.14 18.05
CA THR A 309 -32.20 -7.12 18.94
C THR A 309 -33.63 -7.37 19.43
N GLU A 310 -34.29 -8.47 19.03
CA GLU A 310 -35.68 -8.75 19.44
C GLU A 310 -35.89 -10.03 20.26
N LYS A 311 -34.83 -10.79 20.56
CA LYS A 311 -34.91 -11.97 21.45
C LYS A 311 -33.85 -11.96 22.53
N SER A 312 -33.80 -10.91 23.35
CA SER A 312 -33.23 -11.00 24.70
C SER A 312 -33.69 -9.85 25.60
N GLN A 313 -35.00 -9.62 25.69
CA GLN A 313 -35.59 -9.00 26.89
C GLN A 313 -36.39 -10.05 27.65
N LYS A 314 -35.68 -10.93 28.35
CA LYS A 314 -36.09 -11.50 29.64
C LYS A 314 -34.81 -11.84 30.40
N GLY A 315 -34.27 -10.84 31.11
CA GLY A 315 -33.15 -11.03 32.02
C GLY A 315 -32.24 -9.80 32.15
N GLN A 316 -32.53 -9.00 33.17
CA GLN A 316 -31.63 -8.05 33.88
C GLN A 316 -31.26 -6.68 33.27
N ARG A 317 -31.81 -5.68 33.98
CA ARG A 317 -31.35 -4.32 34.33
C ARG A 317 -30.54 -3.49 33.31
N VAL A 318 -31.25 -2.46 32.86
CA VAL A 318 -30.88 -1.20 32.21
C VAL A 318 -29.60 -0.57 32.76
N VAL A 319 -28.73 -0.11 31.86
CA VAL A 319 -28.07 1.20 32.00
C VAL A 319 -28.09 1.92 30.65
N ASP A 320 -28.59 3.14 30.75
CA ASP A 320 -28.96 4.14 29.76
C ASP A 320 -27.72 4.79 29.11
N TRP A 321 -27.74 5.02 27.79
CA TRP A 321 -26.68 5.77 27.09
C TRP A 321 -27.04 7.26 27.09
N GLY A 322 -26.87 7.88 28.26
CA GLY A 322 -27.07 9.32 28.47
C GLY A 322 -25.86 10.17 28.10
N GLU A 323 -26.15 11.39 27.64
CA GLU A 323 -25.25 12.50 27.33
C GLU A 323 -24.12 12.71 28.36
N LEU A 324 -22.89 12.97 27.88
CA LEU A 324 -21.87 13.65 28.69
C LEU A 324 -21.20 14.76 27.88
N LYS A 325 -21.39 15.98 28.41
CA LYS A 325 -20.80 17.26 28.00
C LYS A 325 -19.27 17.26 28.15
N PRO A 326 -18.56 18.18 27.46
CA PRO A 326 -17.12 18.32 27.58
C PRO A 326 -16.73 19.18 28.79
N GLY A 327 -15.60 18.87 29.44
CA GLY A 327 -14.93 19.80 30.35
C GLY A 327 -13.97 19.15 31.33
N GLY A 328 -12.70 19.54 31.27
CA GLY A 328 -11.62 19.19 32.20
C GLY A 328 -10.26 19.27 31.54
#